data_AF-A0A6A8D7Q8-F1
#
_entry.id   AF-A0A6A8D7Q8-F1
#
_cell.length_a   1.000
_cell.length_b   1.000
_cell.length_c   1.000
_cell.angle_alpha   90.00
_cell.angle_beta   90.00
_cell.angle_gamma   90.00
#
_symmetry.space_group_name_H-M   'P 1'
#
loop_
_entity.id
_entity.type
_entity.pdbx_description
1 polymer ?
#
loop_
_entity_poly.entity_id
_entity_poly.type
_entity_poly.pdbx_seq_one_letter_code
_entity_poly.pdbx_strand_id
1 'polypeptide(L)'
;MDLIRVLLFWGIIVFAWIISNRVGVGLLKKSKNFWLSLVISIAVSLVVIIPSGYYWYLTEPDSIGKGLSVFVYQTSFVLICLLNIVLLWKFFKKSQTR
;
A
#
# COMPACT_ATOMS: atom_id res chain seq x y z
N MET A 1 5.66 -4.07 -23.04
CA MET A 1 6.35 -4.11 -21.72
C MET A 1 7.09 -5.43 -21.59
N ASP A 2 8.36 -5.39 -21.20
CA ASP A 2 9.13 -6.59 -20.89
C ASP A 2 8.61 -7.26 -19.62
N LEU A 3 8.72 -8.59 -19.52
CA LEU A 3 8.29 -9.37 -18.35
C LEU A 3 8.86 -8.81 -17.03
N ILE A 4 10.10 -8.33 -17.05
CA ILE A 4 10.79 -7.74 -15.90
C ILE A 4 10.10 -6.46 -15.42
N ARG A 5 9.63 -5.62 -16.34
CA ARG A 5 8.91 -4.38 -16.00
C ARG A 5 7.59 -4.70 -15.30
N VAL A 6 6.85 -5.70 -15.80
CA VAL A 6 5.60 -6.15 -15.19
C VAL A 6 5.84 -6.74 -13.79
N LEU A 7 6.89 -7.54 -13.62
CA LEU A 7 7.27 -8.10 -12.32
C LEU A 7 7.62 -7.00 -11.31
N LEU A 8 8.38 -5.98 -11.71
CA LEU A 8 8.71 -4.84 -10.85
C LEU A 8 7.45 -4.02 -10.50
N PHE A 9 6.57 -3.80 -11.47
CA PHE A 9 5.32 -3.08 -11.28
C PHE A 9 4.46 -3.70 -10.17
N TRP A 10 4.18 -5.01 -10.28
CA TRP A 10 3.43 -5.75 -9.26
C TRP A 10 4.21 -5.93 -7.96
N GLY A 11 5.52 -6.13 -8.04
CA GLY A 11 6.41 -6.27 -6.89
C GLY A 11 6.37 -5.07 -5.96
N ILE A 12 6.36 -3.85 -6.51
CA ILE A 12 6.26 -2.61 -5.74
C ILE A 12 4.92 -2.53 -4.98
N ILE A 13 3.81 -2.90 -5.62
CA ILE A 13 2.47 -2.86 -5.01
C ILE A 13 2.41 -3.84 -3.82
N VAL A 14 2.88 -5.07 -4.02
CA VAL A 14 2.93 -6.09 -2.98
C VAL A 14 3.86 -5.67 -1.85
N PHE A 15 5.01 -5.09 -2.18
CA PHE A 15 5.98 -4.58 -1.21
C PHE A 15 5.40 -3.44 -0.36
N ALA A 16 4.71 -2.49 -0.98
CA ALA A 16 4.01 -1.40 -0.29
C ALA A 16 3.02 -1.95 0.74
N TRP A 17 2.21 -2.93 0.34
CA TRP A 17 1.26 -3.60 1.24
C TRP A 17 1.95 -4.27 2.42
N ILE A 18 3.01 -5.04 2.17
CA ILE A 18 3.74 -5.76 3.23
C ILE A 18 4.31 -4.78 4.26
N ILE A 19 5.00 -3.73 3.83
CA ILE A 19 5.60 -2.74 4.73
C ILE A 19 4.50 -2.03 5.53
N SER A 20 3.50 -1.50 4.84
CA SER A 20 2.38 -0.79 5.44
C SER A 20 1.74 -1.62 6.55
N ASN A 21 1.43 -2.88 6.26
CA ASN A 21 0.83 -3.79 7.21
C ASN A 21 1.78 -4.10 8.40
N ARG A 22 3.06 -4.36 8.14
CA ARG A 22 4.06 -4.60 9.21
C ARG A 22 4.19 -3.42 10.16
N VAL A 23 4.25 -2.20 9.62
CA VAL A 23 4.32 -0.96 10.41
C VAL A 23 3.03 -0.76 11.20
N GLY A 24 1.87 -0.88 10.55
CA GLY A 24 0.57 -0.73 11.20
C GLY A 24 0.38 -1.71 12.36
N VAL A 25 0.62 -3.00 12.14
CA VAL A 25 0.48 -4.04 13.18
C VAL A 25 1.51 -3.85 14.29
N GLY A 26 2.76 -3.50 13.95
CA GLY A 26 3.79 -3.22 14.93
C GLY A 26 3.42 -2.05 15.85
N LEU A 27 2.84 -0.99 15.26
CA LEU A 27 2.41 0.18 16.01
C LEU A 27 1.16 -0.07 16.85
N LEU A 28 0.23 -0.88 16.34
CA LEU A 28 -0.97 -1.27 17.06
C LEU A 28 -0.63 -2.04 18.34
N LYS A 29 0.37 -2.92 18.28
CA LYS A 29 0.86 -3.67 19.45
C LYS A 29 1.48 -2.77 20.52
N LYS A 30 2.10 -1.65 20.13
CA LYS A 30 2.76 -0.72 21.07
C LYS A 30 1.80 0.32 21.63
N SER A 31 1.02 0.96 20.76
CA SER A 31 0.17 2.10 21.11
C SER A 31 -1.23 1.70 21.57
N LYS A 32 -1.69 0.49 21.24
CA LYS A 32 -3.09 0.03 21.37
C LYS A 32 -4.13 0.96 20.70
N ASN A 33 -3.68 1.93 19.90
CA ASN A 33 -4.54 2.89 19.23
C ASN A 33 -4.76 2.48 17.77
N PHE A 34 -5.99 2.06 17.47
CA PHE A 34 -6.39 1.62 16.13
C PHE A 34 -6.21 2.74 15.08
N TRP A 35 -6.77 3.92 15.33
CA TRP A 35 -6.75 5.05 14.40
C TRP A 35 -5.34 5.51 14.07
N LEU A 36 -4.47 5.64 15.07
CA LEU A 36 -3.08 6.05 14.87
C LEU A 36 -2.30 5.02 14.03
N SER A 37 -2.54 3.73 14.28
CA SER A 37 -1.92 2.63 13.51
C SER A 37 -2.43 2.58 12.07
N LEU A 38 -3.71 2.88 11.85
CA LEU A 38 -4.31 2.98 10.53
C LEU A 38 -3.70 4.13 9.73
N VAL A 39 -3.69 5.34 10.30
CA VAL A 39 -3.16 6.55 9.64
C VAL A 39 -1.70 6.35 9.24
N ILE A 40 -0.88 5.79 10.12
CA ILE A 40 0.54 5.56 9.83
C ILE A 40 0.72 4.47 8.77
N SER A 41 -0.10 3.42 8.79
CA SER A 41 -0.10 2.41 7.73
C SER A 41 -0.42 3.04 6.37
N ILE A 42 -1.48 3.85 6.29
CA ILE A 42 -1.87 4.55 5.06
C ILE A 42 -0.76 5.50 4.59
N ALA A 43 -0.15 6.25 5.51
CA ALA A 43 0.96 7.15 5.19
C ALA A 43 2.16 6.41 4.59
N VAL A 44 2.53 5.26 5.15
CA VAL A 44 3.59 4.40 4.60
C VAL A 44 3.25 3.92 3.20
N SER A 45 2.00 3.49 2.96
CA SER A 45 1.55 3.11 1.62
C SER A 45 1.63 4.27 0.63
N LEU A 46 1.25 5.48 1.03
CA LEU A 46 1.33 6.68 0.19
C LEU A 46 2.77 6.99 -0.23
N VAL A 47 3.72 6.91 0.71
CA VAL A 47 5.14 7.19 0.44
C VAL A 47 5.75 6.20 -0.55
N VAL A 48 5.22 4.98 -0.64
CA VAL A 48 5.69 3.99 -1.64
C VAL A 48 4.94 4.14 -2.96
N ILE A 49 3.61 4.26 -2.92
CA ILE A 49 2.77 4.22 -4.13
C ILE A 49 2.88 5.50 -4.95
N ILE A 50 2.90 6.70 -4.33
CA ILE A 50 2.93 7.97 -5.07
C ILE A 50 4.20 8.10 -5.93
N PRO A 51 5.42 7.93 -5.38
CA PRO A 51 6.63 8.04 -6.18
C PRO A 51 6.71 6.96 -7.25
N SER A 52 6.21 5.76 -6.96
CA SER A 52 6.19 4.65 -7.91
C SER A 52 5.26 4.93 -9.08
N GLY A 53 4.03 5.39 -8.81
CA GLY A 53 3.09 5.78 -9.86
C GLY A 53 3.62 6.93 -10.72
N TYR A 54 4.29 7.90 -10.10
CA TYR A 54 4.92 9.00 -10.82
C TYR A 54 6.10 8.53 -11.68
N TYR A 55 6.94 7.63 -11.17
CA TYR A 55 8.03 7.01 -11.95
C TYR A 55 7.49 6.30 -13.19
N TRP A 56 6.45 5.47 -13.03
CA TRP A 56 5.85 4.76 -14.16
C TRP A 56 5.23 5.70 -15.18
N TYR A 57 4.55 6.76 -14.72
CA TYR A 57 4.01 7.81 -15.59
C TYR A 57 5.10 8.47 -16.46
N LEU A 58 6.31 8.70 -15.92
CA LEU A 58 7.41 9.29 -16.68
C LEU A 58 8.06 8.29 -17.66
N THR A 59 8.14 7.02 -17.28
CA THR A 59 8.83 5.99 -18.08
C THR A 59 7.99 5.35 -19.17
N GLU A 60 6.67 5.53 -19.14
CA GLU A 60 5.78 4.97 -20.14
C GLU A 60 5.80 5.85 -21.40
N PRO A 61 6.06 5.29 -22.60
CA PRO A 61 6.11 6.08 -23.83
C PRO A 61 4.70 6.51 -24.28
N ASP A 62 3.70 5.67 -24.06
CA ASP A 62 2.35 5.85 -24.58
C ASP A 62 1.45 6.62 -23.62
N SER A 63 0.73 7.64 -24.12
CA SER A 63 -0.22 8.43 -23.32
C SER A 63 -1.32 7.59 -22.66
N ILE A 64 -1.76 6.51 -23.32
CA ILE A 64 -2.75 5.57 -22.77
C ILE A 64 -2.13 4.76 -21.63
N GLY A 65 -0.91 4.25 -21.80
CA GLY A 65 -0.19 3.52 -20.76
C GLY A 65 0.12 4.39 -19.54
N LYS A 66 0.43 5.68 -19.75
CA LYS A 66 0.59 6.67 -18.67
C LYS A 66 -0.65 6.78 -17.80
N GLY A 67 -1.82 6.95 -18.42
CA GLY A 67 -3.09 7.02 -17.70
C GLY A 67 -3.40 5.71 -16.97
N LEU A 68 -3.17 4.58 -17.63
CA LEU A 68 -3.48 3.26 -17.09
C LEU A 68 -2.58 2.88 -15.90
N SER A 69 -1.28 3.19 -15.96
CA SER A 69 -0.35 2.94 -14.85
C SER A 69 -0.73 3.71 -13.59
N VAL A 70 -1.02 5.01 -13.71
CA VAL A 70 -1.48 5.85 -12.59
C VAL A 70 -2.80 5.32 -12.02
N PHE A 71 -3.74 4.95 -12.88
CA PHE A 71 -5.02 4.37 -12.46
C PHE A 71 -4.84 3.05 -11.69
N VAL A 72 -3.96 2.18 -12.15
CA VAL A 72 -3.67 0.91 -11.47
C VAL A 72 -2.99 1.15 -10.11
N TYR A 73 -2.07 2.11 -10.00
CA TYR A 73 -1.47 2.48 -8.71
C TYR A 73 -2.51 3.07 -7.75
N GLN A 74 -3.40 3.93 -8.24
CA GLN A 74 -4.44 4.54 -7.43
C GLN A 74 -5.47 3.52 -6.94
N THR A 75 -5.93 2.62 -7.81
CA THR A 75 -6.83 1.53 -7.42
C THR A 75 -6.15 0.54 -6.46
N SER A 76 -4.88 0.23 -6.68
CA SER A 76 -4.08 -0.59 -5.77
C SER A 76 -3.93 0.06 -4.39
N PHE A 77 -3.72 1.37 -4.33
CA PHE A 77 -3.67 2.09 -3.06
C PHE A 77 -4.98 1.96 -2.27
N VAL A 78 -6.13 2.11 -2.93
CA VAL A 78 -7.44 1.92 -2.28
C VAL A 78 -7.58 0.50 -1.75
N LEU A 79 -7.20 -0.52 -2.55
CA LEU A 79 -7.22 -1.91 -2.12
C LEU A 79 -6.31 -2.17 -0.92
N ILE A 80 -5.10 -1.62 -0.91
CA ILE A 80 -4.16 -1.72 0.21
C ILE A 80 -4.76 -1.11 1.47
N CYS A 81 -5.38 0.07 1.37
CA CYS A 81 -6.07 0.72 2.49
C CYS A 81 -7.18 -0.17 3.06
N LEU A 82 -8.03 -0.75 2.21
CA LEU A 82 -9.09 -1.67 2.64
C LEU A 82 -8.54 -2.92 3.33
N LEU A 83 -7.51 -3.54 2.75
CA LEU A 83 -6.84 -4.70 3.34
C LEU A 83 -6.22 -4.37 4.70
N ASN A 84 -5.59 -3.20 4.82
CA ASN A 84 -5.01 -2.73 6.08
C ASN A 84 -6.08 -2.51 7.15
N ILE A 85 -7.24 -1.92 6.81
CA ILE A 85 -8.37 -1.77 7.74
C ILE A 85 -8.80 -3.14 8.28
N VAL A 86 -9.05 -4.10 7.40
CA VAL A 86 -9.51 -5.45 7.77
C VAL A 86 -8.49 -6.15 8.67
N LEU A 87 -7.21 -6.10 8.30
CA LEU A 87 -6.14 -6.74 9.05
C LEU A 87 -5.93 -6.08 10.41
N LEU A 88 -5.81 -4.76 10.46
CA LEU A 88 -5.65 -4.03 11.71
C LEU A 88 -6.84 -4.24 12.63
N TRP A 89 -8.06 -4.29 12.10
CA TRP A 89 -9.27 -4.56 12.89
C TRP A 89 -9.21 -5.95 13.54
N LYS A 90 -8.81 -6.97 12.78
CA LYS A 90 -8.63 -8.34 13.28
C LYS A 90 -7.58 -8.40 14.40
N PHE A 91 -6.46 -7.69 14.25
CA PHE A 91 -5.41 -7.63 15.28
C PHE A 91 -5.81 -6.81 16.49
N PHE A 92 -6.58 -5.72 16.31
CA PHE A 92 -7.08 -4.88 17.38
C PHE A 92 -8.04 -5.65 18.27
N LYS A 93 -9.04 -6.34 17.68
CA LYS A 93 -9.98 -7.19 18.42
C LYS A 93 -9.25 -8.29 19.20
N LYS A 94 -8.22 -8.89 18.61
CA LYS A 94 -7.38 -9.90 19.29
C LYS A 94 -6.54 -9.33 20.43
N SER A 95 -6.18 -8.04 20.37
CA SER A 95 -5.43 -7.36 21.44
C SER A 95 -6.30 -6.94 22.62
N GLN A 96 -7.63 -6.87 22.46
CA GLN A 96 -8.56 -6.53 23.55
C GLN A 96 -9.05 -7.75 24.33
N THR A 97 -8.96 -8.96 23.75
CA THR A 97 -9.34 -10.23 24.42
C THR A 97 -8.22 -10.88 25.22
N ARG A 98 -7.05 -10.23 25.32
CA ARG A 98 -5.91 -10.62 26.16
C ARG A 98 -5.62 -9.53 27.17
#